data_AF-A0A7V7HHU3-F1
#
_entry.id   AF-A0A7V7HHU3-F1
#
_cell.length_a   1.000
_cell.length_b   1.000
_cell.length_c   1.000
_cell.angle_alpha   90.00
_cell.angle_beta   90.00
_cell.angle_gamma   90.00
#
_symmetry.space_group_name_H-M   'P 1'
#
loop_
_entity.id
_entity.type
_entity.pdbx_description
1 polymer ?
#
loop_
_entity_poly.entity_id
_entity_poly.type
_entity_poly.pdbx_seq_one_letter_code
_entity_poly.pdbx_strand_id
1 'polypeptide(L)'
;MKRKLLLVLTCGTLLMGIAACSSNEKTITESKFKQEENVQEKTKVQKQQKDSYVVSEDELSKAAQAIGEIQSEQNINDMMIHMSLQKLTFNGNNLHVPGTREVGRFQMTKENIQYLKNNLNVINNDERPKYESILNKWYDGNFESAVEDFREIHYLRSGTKQIMKGSKLAKKTYSDEKKFICHFFGQEGLYIHDKEWEYGKSSRDNG
;
A
#
# COMPACT_ATOMS: atom_id res chain seq x y z
N MET A 1 20.11 46.37 20.65
CA MET A 1 19.12 46.36 21.76
C MET A 1 18.44 45.01 21.78
N LYS A 2 18.46 44.33 22.94
CA LYS A 2 17.91 42.97 23.14
C LYS A 2 16.43 43.10 23.50
N ARG A 3 15.55 42.33 22.84
CA ARG A 3 14.21 42.03 23.36
C ARG A 3 13.98 40.52 23.25
N LYS A 4 14.11 39.85 24.39
CA LYS A 4 13.69 38.46 24.59
C LYS A 4 12.24 38.52 25.07
N LEU A 5 11.32 37.91 24.34
CA LEU A 5 9.93 37.75 24.76
C LEU A 5 9.78 36.33 25.33
N LEU A 6 9.56 36.22 26.64
CA LEU A 6 9.17 35.00 27.33
C LEU A 6 7.64 35.00 27.41
N LEU A 7 6.98 34.03 26.77
CA LEU A 7 5.56 33.77 26.95
C LEU A 7 5.40 32.50 27.80
N VAL A 8 4.62 32.68 28.85
CA VAL A 8 4.42 31.80 30.01
C VAL A 8 3.50 30.63 29.64
N LEU A 9 3.91 29.44 30.03
CA LEU A 9 3.18 28.18 29.95
C LEU A 9 2.17 28.10 31.11
N THR A 10 0.86 28.04 30.82
CA THR A 10 -0.19 27.76 31.82
C THR A 10 -0.82 26.40 31.56
N CYS A 11 -0.49 25.43 32.40
CA CYS A 11 -1.18 24.14 32.52
C CYS A 11 -2.62 24.33 33.03
N GLY A 12 -3.61 23.98 32.22
CA GLY A 12 -4.98 23.77 32.67
C GLY A 12 -5.31 22.28 32.65
N THR A 13 -5.22 21.60 33.79
CA THR A 13 -5.83 20.28 34.00
C THR A 13 -7.29 20.48 34.41
N LEU A 14 -8.24 19.97 33.62
CA LEU A 14 -9.60 19.72 34.09
C LEU A 14 -9.85 18.22 34.14
N LEU A 15 -10.14 17.73 35.35
CA LEU A 15 -10.55 16.37 35.67
C LEU A 15 -12.08 16.29 35.76
N MET A 16 -12.57 15.06 35.56
CA MET A 16 -13.81 14.45 36.05
C MET A 16 -15.07 14.51 35.18
N GLY A 17 -15.58 13.30 34.90
CA GLY A 17 -16.92 13.02 34.39
C GLY A 17 -17.10 11.55 34.04
N ILE A 18 -17.17 10.67 35.06
CA ILE A 18 -17.63 9.28 34.92
C ILE A 18 -19.17 9.29 34.90
N ALA A 19 -19.79 8.55 33.98
CA ALA A 19 -21.17 8.11 34.10
C ALA A 19 -21.28 6.61 33.83
N ALA A 20 -22.13 5.97 34.63
CA ALA A 20 -22.17 4.53 34.92
C ALA A 20 -23.10 3.71 34.02
N CYS A 21 -22.99 2.39 34.19
CA CYS A 21 -23.65 1.27 33.54
C CYS A 21 -25.19 1.21 33.69
N SER A 22 -25.86 0.59 32.71
CA SER A 22 -26.84 -0.52 32.89
C SER A 22 -27.40 -0.91 31.51
N SER A 23 -27.08 -2.10 30.97
CA SER A 23 -27.89 -3.34 30.99
C SER A 23 -29.34 -3.18 30.53
N ASN A 24 -29.79 -4.04 29.61
CA ASN A 24 -31.04 -4.80 29.69
C ASN A 24 -31.03 -5.98 28.71
N GLU A 25 -31.60 -7.08 29.20
CA GLU A 25 -31.58 -8.47 28.72
C GLU A 25 -32.93 -8.86 28.05
N LYS A 26 -32.93 -10.02 27.38
CA LYS A 26 -34.07 -10.85 26.89
C LYS A 26 -34.78 -10.40 25.60
N THR A 27 -35.01 -11.28 24.62
CA THR A 27 -35.89 -12.46 24.77
C THR A 27 -35.61 -13.55 23.73
N ILE A 28 -35.75 -14.80 24.19
CA ILE A 28 -35.73 -16.09 23.48
C ILE A 28 -37.01 -16.29 22.66
N THR A 29 -36.89 -16.81 21.42
CA THR A 29 -37.88 -17.78 20.92
C THR A 29 -37.28 -18.65 19.82
N GLU A 30 -37.11 -19.94 20.14
CA GLU A 30 -36.95 -21.03 19.18
C GLU A 30 -38.31 -21.33 18.51
N SER A 31 -38.33 -21.60 17.20
CA SER A 31 -39.33 -22.51 16.64
C SER A 31 -38.83 -23.23 15.37
N LYS A 32 -38.56 -24.53 15.56
CA LYS A 32 -38.85 -25.69 14.69
C LYS A 32 -38.48 -25.67 13.19
N PHE A 33 -37.54 -26.56 12.87
CA PHE A 33 -37.33 -27.26 11.60
C PHE A 33 -38.58 -27.94 11.04
N LYS A 34 -38.74 -27.92 9.71
CA LYS A 34 -39.23 -29.02 8.85
C LYS A 34 -38.81 -28.79 7.37
N GLN A 35 -38.20 -29.83 6.78
CA GLN A 35 -37.94 -30.15 5.36
C GLN A 35 -39.13 -29.81 4.41
N GLU A 36 -39.04 -29.64 3.09
CA GLU A 36 -38.11 -30.18 2.07
C GLU A 36 -38.26 -29.41 0.73
N GLU A 37 -37.13 -29.18 0.05
CA GLU A 37 -36.86 -29.26 -1.40
C GLU A 37 -37.93 -28.89 -2.46
N ASN A 38 -37.70 -27.78 -3.20
CA ASN A 38 -37.88 -27.75 -4.65
C ASN A 38 -37.07 -26.62 -5.32
N VAL A 39 -35.94 -27.03 -5.92
CA VAL A 39 -35.41 -26.66 -7.25
C VAL A 39 -35.37 -25.19 -7.70
N GLN A 40 -34.20 -24.85 -8.25
CA GLN A 40 -33.87 -23.68 -9.10
C GLN A 40 -33.39 -22.40 -8.40
N GLU A 41 -32.43 -22.54 -7.50
CA GLU A 41 -31.50 -21.46 -7.23
C GLU A 41 -30.53 -21.32 -8.41
N LYS A 42 -30.86 -20.39 -9.31
CA LYS A 42 -29.90 -19.82 -10.25
C LYS A 42 -28.72 -19.31 -9.43
N THR A 43 -27.61 -20.04 -9.44
CA THR A 43 -26.31 -19.57 -8.98
C THR A 43 -25.87 -18.43 -9.90
N LYS A 44 -26.47 -17.26 -9.71
CA LYS A 44 -25.86 -15.99 -10.08
C LYS A 44 -24.73 -15.84 -9.07
N VAL A 45 -23.55 -16.31 -9.47
CA VAL A 45 -22.29 -15.88 -8.90
C VAL A 45 -22.31 -14.36 -9.00
N GLN A 46 -22.74 -13.69 -7.93
CA GLN A 46 -22.42 -12.30 -7.69
C GLN A 46 -20.89 -12.29 -7.61
N LYS A 47 -20.25 -12.00 -8.75
CA LYS A 47 -18.98 -11.30 -8.74
C LYS A 47 -19.22 -10.12 -7.81
N GLN A 48 -18.73 -10.21 -6.57
CA GLN A 48 -18.56 -9.05 -5.73
C GLN A 48 -17.85 -8.03 -6.61
N GLN A 49 -18.60 -7.01 -6.99
CA GLN A 49 -18.08 -5.82 -7.62
C GLN A 49 -17.03 -5.34 -6.62
N LYS A 50 -15.75 -5.54 -6.96
CA LYS A 50 -14.62 -4.98 -6.22
C LYS A 50 -14.94 -3.49 -6.22
N ASP A 51 -15.48 -2.97 -5.12
CA ASP A 51 -15.72 -1.54 -4.96
C ASP A 51 -14.43 -0.89 -5.42
N SER A 52 -14.51 -0.17 -6.55
CA SER A 52 -13.31 0.37 -7.17
C SER A 52 -12.86 1.46 -6.22
N TYR A 53 -11.93 1.14 -5.34
CA TYR A 53 -11.30 2.13 -4.49
C TYR A 53 -10.81 3.27 -5.41
N VAL A 54 -11.38 4.45 -5.20
CA VAL A 54 -11.00 5.68 -5.90
C VAL A 54 -10.21 6.52 -4.91
N VAL A 55 -8.97 6.85 -5.26
CA VAL A 55 -8.13 7.74 -4.45
C VAL A 55 -8.78 9.11 -4.37
N SER A 56 -8.97 9.63 -3.16
CA SER A 56 -9.51 10.97 -2.94
C SER A 56 -8.49 12.08 -3.27
N GLU A 57 -8.95 13.31 -3.47
CA GLU A 57 -8.07 14.46 -3.68
C GLU A 57 -7.14 14.73 -2.48
N ASP A 58 -7.61 14.47 -1.26
CA ASP A 58 -6.81 14.59 -0.04
C ASP A 58 -5.68 13.56 0.01
N GLU A 59 -5.96 12.30 -0.37
CA GLU A 59 -4.95 11.24 -0.47
C GLU A 59 -3.93 11.53 -1.57
N LEU A 60 -4.37 12.05 -2.72
CA LEU A 60 -3.46 12.52 -3.78
C LEU A 60 -2.59 13.69 -3.31
N SER A 61 -3.13 14.61 -2.53
CA SER A 61 -2.39 15.76 -1.98
C SER A 61 -1.33 15.30 -0.98
N LYS A 62 -1.63 14.30 -0.14
CA LYS A 62 -0.65 13.67 0.75
C LYS A 62 0.46 12.97 -0.03
N ALA A 63 0.10 12.22 -1.06
CA ALA A 63 1.08 11.59 -1.95
C ALA A 63 1.99 12.63 -2.60
N ALA A 64 1.43 13.72 -3.13
CA ALA A 64 2.19 14.82 -3.70
C ALA A 64 3.14 15.49 -2.69
N GLN A 65 2.68 15.69 -1.44
CA GLN A 65 3.51 16.26 -0.37
C GLN A 65 4.66 15.33 0.04
N ALA A 66 4.40 14.02 0.11
CA ALA A 66 5.39 13.02 0.49
C ALA A 66 6.42 12.77 -0.62
N ILE A 67 5.95 12.64 -1.85
CA ILE A 67 6.78 12.35 -3.03
C ILE A 67 7.52 13.60 -3.52
N GLY A 68 6.89 14.76 -3.41
CA GLY A 68 7.35 15.99 -4.05
C GLY A 68 6.96 16.05 -5.53
N GLU A 69 7.38 17.13 -6.19
CA GLU A 69 7.07 17.37 -7.59
C GLU A 69 7.79 16.38 -8.51
N ILE A 70 7.07 15.86 -9.51
CA ILE A 70 7.61 14.96 -10.53
C ILE A 70 7.94 15.76 -11.77
N GLN A 71 9.24 16.05 -11.96
CA GLN A 71 9.71 16.88 -13.07
C GLN A 71 10.37 16.06 -14.18
N SER A 72 10.67 14.78 -13.93
CA SER A 72 11.41 13.93 -14.87
C SER A 72 11.02 12.46 -14.80
N GLU A 73 11.31 11.73 -15.87
CA GLU A 73 11.25 10.26 -15.92
C GLU A 73 12.10 9.61 -14.82
N GLN A 74 13.21 10.24 -14.41
CA GLN A 74 14.04 9.73 -13.33
C GLN A 74 13.30 9.74 -11.98
N ASN A 75 12.48 10.76 -11.70
CA ASN A 75 11.66 10.79 -10.48
C ASN A 75 10.68 9.61 -10.42
N ILE A 76 10.03 9.29 -11.54
CA ILE A 76 9.13 8.12 -11.65
C ILE A 76 9.90 6.82 -11.40
N ASN A 77 11.04 6.63 -12.07
CA ASN A 77 11.88 5.45 -11.91
C ASN A 77 12.35 5.25 -10.46
N ASP A 78 12.85 6.31 -9.82
CA ASP A 78 13.30 6.26 -8.43
C ASP A 78 12.15 5.85 -7.50
N MET A 79 10.97 6.43 -7.68
CA MET A 79 9.78 6.08 -6.89
C MET A 79 9.37 4.62 -7.07
N MET A 80 9.26 4.16 -8.31
CA MET A 80 8.86 2.79 -8.61
C MET A 80 9.89 1.78 -8.07
N ILE A 81 11.18 2.09 -8.16
CA ILE A 81 12.25 1.28 -7.54
C ILE A 81 12.05 1.23 -6.03
N HIS A 82 11.87 2.38 -5.37
CA HIS A 82 11.70 2.45 -3.91
C HIS A 82 10.48 1.66 -3.42
N MET A 83 9.33 1.83 -4.07
CA MET A 83 8.11 1.08 -3.74
C MET A 83 8.31 -0.42 -3.93
N SER A 84 9.00 -0.84 -5.00
CA SER A 84 9.25 -2.26 -5.29
C SER A 84 10.01 -2.97 -4.16
N LEU A 85 10.81 -2.26 -3.36
CA LEU A 85 11.57 -2.85 -2.26
C LEU A 85 10.68 -3.46 -1.17
N GLN A 86 9.45 -2.97 -1.04
CA GLN A 86 8.44 -3.58 -0.18
C GLN A 86 8.11 -5.02 -0.61
N LYS A 87 8.27 -5.35 -1.89
CA LYS A 87 7.93 -6.65 -2.46
C LYS A 87 9.13 -7.58 -2.67
N LEU A 88 10.36 -7.11 -2.45
CA LEU A 88 11.57 -7.81 -2.91
C LEU A 88 12.56 -8.17 -1.81
N THR A 89 13.09 -9.39 -1.86
CA THR A 89 14.21 -9.87 -1.06
C THR A 89 15.49 -9.84 -1.90
N PHE A 90 16.58 -9.34 -1.32
CA PHE A 90 17.90 -9.26 -1.97
C PHE A 90 18.89 -10.17 -1.25
N ASN A 91 19.36 -11.24 -1.90
CA ASN A 91 20.33 -12.18 -1.31
C ASN A 91 19.88 -12.73 0.05
N GLY A 92 18.56 -12.94 0.23
CA GLY A 92 17.97 -13.35 1.51
C GLY A 92 17.77 -12.22 2.52
N ASN A 93 18.21 -10.99 2.24
CA ASN A 93 18.00 -9.83 3.08
C ASN A 93 16.70 -9.10 2.71
N ASN A 94 15.87 -8.86 3.72
CA ASN A 94 14.59 -8.20 3.55
C ASN A 94 14.60 -6.70 3.82
N LEU A 95 15.59 -6.15 4.52
CA LEU A 95 15.57 -4.74 4.95
C LEU A 95 16.61 -3.90 4.21
N HIS A 96 17.67 -4.53 3.72
CA HIS A 96 18.80 -3.85 3.11
C HIS A 96 18.93 -4.18 1.62
N VAL A 97 19.12 -3.13 0.82
CA VAL A 97 19.52 -3.25 -0.59
C VAL A 97 21.04 -3.12 -0.67
N PRO A 98 21.76 -4.15 -1.14
CA PRO A 98 23.22 -4.10 -1.24
C PRO A 98 23.72 -2.85 -1.96
N GLY A 99 24.75 -2.21 -1.41
CA GLY A 99 25.43 -1.08 -2.04
C GLY A 99 24.74 0.28 -1.87
N THR A 100 23.75 0.39 -0.98
CA THR A 100 23.01 1.64 -0.76
C THR A 100 23.07 2.08 0.71
N ARG A 101 23.29 3.39 0.97
CA ARG A 101 23.43 3.95 2.33
C ARG A 101 22.10 4.43 2.90
N GLU A 102 21.35 5.18 2.11
CA GLU A 102 19.98 5.60 2.39
C GLU A 102 19.25 5.49 1.07
N VAL A 103 18.23 4.65 1.02
CA VAL A 103 17.39 4.53 -0.15
C VAL A 103 16.08 5.14 0.26
N GLY A 104 15.53 6.04 -0.54
CA GLY A 104 14.18 6.52 -0.31
C GLY A 104 13.26 5.30 -0.14
N ARG A 105 12.39 5.36 0.87
CA ARG A 105 11.41 4.31 1.12
C ARG A 105 10.07 4.97 0.92
N PHE A 106 9.44 4.68 -0.19
CA PHE A 106 8.06 5.06 -0.42
C PHE A 106 7.24 3.80 -0.33
N GLN A 107 6.15 3.88 0.43
CA GLN A 107 5.28 2.73 0.59
C GLN A 107 4.49 2.50 -0.70
N MET A 108 4.30 1.24 -1.07
CA MET A 108 3.48 0.86 -2.21
C MET A 108 2.00 0.96 -1.82
N THR A 109 1.45 2.17 -1.89
CA THR A 109 0.05 2.50 -1.60
C THR A 109 -0.69 2.90 -2.88
N LYS A 110 -2.03 2.81 -2.88
CA LYS A 110 -2.84 3.19 -4.06
C LYS A 110 -2.70 4.68 -4.38
N GLU A 111 -2.63 5.53 -3.37
CA GLU A 111 -2.43 6.98 -3.53
C GLU A 111 -1.09 7.31 -4.20
N ASN A 112 0.01 6.67 -3.77
CA ASN A 112 1.32 6.87 -4.38
C ASN A 112 1.34 6.36 -5.83
N ILE A 113 0.76 5.19 -6.09
CA ILE A 113 0.66 4.63 -7.44
C ILE A 113 -0.17 5.54 -8.35
N GLN A 114 -1.32 6.03 -7.88
CA GLN A 114 -2.17 6.93 -8.66
C GLN A 114 -1.49 8.27 -8.92
N TYR A 115 -0.75 8.81 -7.95
CA TYR A 115 0.03 10.03 -8.14
C TYR A 115 1.06 9.86 -9.27
N LEU A 116 1.78 8.72 -9.33
CA LEU A 116 2.69 8.45 -10.44
C LEU A 116 1.97 8.31 -11.78
N LYS A 117 0.83 7.60 -11.81
CA LYS A 117 0.02 7.45 -13.04
C LYS A 117 -0.39 8.80 -13.61
N ASN A 118 -0.78 9.74 -12.75
CA ASN A 118 -1.19 11.09 -13.15
C ASN A 118 -0.01 11.92 -13.72
N ASN A 119 1.23 11.55 -13.40
CA ASN A 119 2.44 12.26 -13.79
C ASN A 119 3.24 11.55 -14.91
N LEU A 120 2.68 10.53 -15.57
CA LEU A 120 3.37 9.85 -16.69
C LEU A 120 3.58 10.74 -17.92
N ASN A 121 2.95 11.92 -17.97
CA ASN A 121 3.16 12.93 -19.00
C ASN A 121 4.61 13.44 -19.06
N VAL A 122 5.42 13.25 -18.01
CA VAL A 122 6.85 13.62 -18.01
C VAL A 122 7.71 12.68 -18.88
N ILE A 123 7.19 11.50 -19.25
CA ILE A 123 7.91 10.50 -20.03
C ILE A 123 7.52 10.64 -21.50
N ASN A 124 8.30 11.35 -22.32
CA ASN A 124 7.92 11.68 -23.70
C ASN A 124 8.54 10.75 -24.76
N ASN A 125 8.56 9.44 -24.48
CA ASN A 125 9.14 8.43 -25.36
C ASN A 125 8.20 7.21 -25.54
N ASP A 126 8.57 6.31 -26.43
CA ASP A 126 7.80 5.09 -26.76
C ASP A 126 7.76 4.06 -25.63
N GLU A 127 8.49 4.29 -24.53
CA GLU A 127 8.54 3.41 -23.36
C GLU A 127 7.46 3.74 -22.33
N ARG A 128 6.77 4.89 -22.43
CA ARG A 128 5.66 5.30 -21.54
C ARG A 128 4.63 4.18 -21.28
N PRO A 129 4.17 3.39 -22.29
CA PRO A 129 3.23 2.30 -22.07
C PRO A 129 3.72 1.21 -21.11
N LYS A 130 5.04 1.02 -20.98
CA LYS A 130 5.60 0.05 -20.03
C LYS A 130 5.43 0.50 -18.58
N TYR A 131 5.65 1.79 -18.31
CA TYR A 131 5.37 2.38 -16.99
C TYR A 131 3.89 2.26 -16.63
N GLU A 132 3.01 2.62 -17.57
CA GLU A 132 1.56 2.52 -17.39
C GLU A 132 1.12 1.08 -17.08
N SER A 133 1.64 0.11 -17.83
CA SER A 133 1.36 -1.32 -17.62
C SER A 133 1.75 -1.79 -16.21
N ILE A 134 2.95 -1.42 -15.74
CA ILE A 134 3.42 -1.79 -14.40
C ILE A 134 2.56 -1.11 -13.32
N LEU A 135 2.31 0.19 -13.42
CA LEU A 135 1.55 0.94 -12.42
C LEU A 135 0.08 0.51 -12.38
N ASN A 136 -0.56 0.20 -13.50
CA ASN A 136 -1.92 -0.33 -13.54
C ASN A 136 -2.00 -1.68 -12.82
N LYS A 137 -1.06 -2.57 -13.10
CA LYS A 137 -0.97 -3.87 -12.43
C LYS A 137 -0.79 -3.71 -10.90
N TRP A 138 0.07 -2.82 -10.46
CA TRP A 138 0.27 -2.54 -9.04
C TRP A 138 -0.96 -1.91 -8.39
N TYR A 139 -1.63 -0.97 -9.07
CA TYR A 139 -2.86 -0.34 -8.59
C TYR A 139 -3.97 -1.37 -8.33
N ASP A 140 -4.03 -2.39 -9.18
CA ASP A 140 -4.98 -3.51 -9.04
C ASP A 140 -4.61 -4.50 -7.92
N GLY A 141 -3.45 -4.34 -7.30
CA GLY A 141 -2.92 -5.23 -6.27
C GLY A 141 -2.25 -6.49 -6.83
N ASN A 142 -1.94 -6.52 -8.13
CA ASN A 142 -1.23 -7.64 -8.74
C ASN A 142 0.28 -7.44 -8.60
N PHE A 143 0.89 -8.26 -7.76
CA PHE A 143 2.33 -8.24 -7.48
C PHE A 143 3.00 -9.58 -7.80
N GLU A 144 2.42 -10.39 -8.69
CA GLU A 144 2.97 -11.71 -9.04
C GLU A 144 4.30 -11.59 -9.78
N SER A 145 4.46 -10.60 -10.65
CA SER A 145 5.69 -10.35 -11.40
C SER A 145 6.59 -9.29 -10.77
N ALA A 146 6.58 -9.13 -9.44
CA ALA A 146 7.29 -8.03 -8.77
C ALA A 146 8.81 -8.01 -9.06
N VAL A 147 9.43 -9.17 -9.26
CA VAL A 147 10.85 -9.29 -9.61
C VAL A 147 11.10 -8.81 -11.04
N GLU A 148 10.24 -9.19 -11.97
CA GLU A 148 10.31 -8.79 -13.38
C GLU A 148 10.04 -7.31 -13.54
N ASP A 149 9.05 -6.77 -12.83
CA ASP A 149 8.70 -5.35 -12.84
C ASP A 149 9.90 -4.51 -12.40
N PHE A 150 10.53 -4.90 -11.29
CA PHE A 150 11.72 -4.24 -10.79
C PHE A 150 12.87 -4.25 -11.80
N ARG A 151 13.08 -5.37 -12.50
CA ARG A 151 14.09 -5.46 -13.56
C ARG A 151 13.76 -4.56 -14.74
N GLU A 152 12.49 -4.49 -15.14
CA GLU A 152 12.06 -3.61 -16.24
C GLU A 152 12.23 -2.15 -15.86
N ILE A 153 11.87 -1.73 -14.63
CA ILE A 153 12.08 -0.35 -14.16
C ILE A 153 13.59 -0.01 -14.14
N HIS A 154 14.44 -0.94 -13.71
CA HIS A 154 15.88 -0.73 -13.78
C HIS A 154 16.40 -0.60 -15.21
N TYR A 155 15.83 -1.36 -16.16
CA TYR A 155 16.14 -1.22 -17.58
C TYR A 155 15.68 0.15 -18.10
N LEU A 156 14.45 0.56 -17.82
CA LEU A 156 13.88 1.85 -18.20
C LEU A 156 14.73 3.02 -17.67
N ARG A 157 15.21 2.93 -16.43
CA ARG A 157 16.07 3.95 -15.81
C ARG A 157 17.46 4.06 -16.46
N SER A 158 18.07 2.95 -16.85
CA SER A 158 19.51 2.88 -17.16
C SER A 158 19.85 2.52 -18.61
N GLY A 159 18.86 2.09 -19.39
CA GLY A 159 19.05 1.50 -20.71
C GLY A 159 19.74 0.14 -20.70
N THR A 160 20.08 -0.44 -19.55
CA THR A 160 20.84 -1.69 -19.44
C THR A 160 20.20 -2.71 -18.51
N LYS A 161 20.22 -3.98 -18.94
CA LYS A 161 19.74 -5.12 -18.14
C LYS A 161 20.77 -5.64 -17.14
N GLN A 162 21.99 -5.10 -17.13
CA GLN A 162 23.12 -5.70 -16.40
C GLN A 162 23.19 -5.35 -14.91
N ILE A 163 22.51 -4.29 -14.44
CA ILE A 163 22.73 -3.71 -13.10
C ILE A 163 22.43 -4.70 -11.95
N MET A 164 21.67 -5.76 -12.20
CA MET A 164 21.33 -6.77 -11.19
C MET A 164 22.13 -8.07 -11.28
N LYS A 165 23.18 -8.13 -12.13
CA LYS A 165 23.99 -9.35 -12.30
C LYS A 165 24.76 -9.65 -11.01
N GLY A 166 24.36 -10.72 -10.32
CA GLY A 166 24.94 -11.15 -9.04
C GLY A 166 24.03 -11.00 -7.82
N SER A 167 22.90 -10.30 -7.94
CA SER A 167 21.88 -10.25 -6.88
C SER A 167 20.82 -11.33 -7.07
N LYS A 168 20.65 -12.21 -6.07
CA LYS A 168 19.54 -13.14 -5.98
C LYS A 168 18.29 -12.39 -5.51
N LEU A 169 17.49 -11.95 -6.47
CA LEU A 169 16.17 -11.35 -6.24
C LEU A 169 15.11 -12.44 -6.06
N ALA A 170 14.21 -12.23 -5.09
CA ALA A 170 13.00 -13.01 -4.91
C ALA A 170 11.86 -12.11 -4.44
N LYS A 171 10.62 -12.56 -4.64
CA LYS A 171 9.45 -11.93 -4.00
C LYS A 171 9.48 -12.22 -2.49
N LYS A 172 9.18 -11.22 -1.68
CA LYS A 172 9.06 -11.40 -0.22
C LYS A 172 7.90 -12.34 0.10
N THR A 173 8.06 -13.08 1.19
CA THR A 173 6.91 -13.72 1.84
C THR A 173 5.99 -12.66 2.44
N TYR A 174 4.74 -13.02 2.69
CA TYR A 174 3.80 -12.15 3.38
C TYR A 174 4.33 -11.65 4.74
N SER A 175 4.92 -12.55 5.55
CA SER A 175 5.50 -12.19 6.85
C SER A 175 6.67 -11.22 6.71
N ASP A 176 7.52 -11.43 5.71
CA ASP A 176 8.68 -10.56 5.46
C ASP A 176 8.27 -9.18 4.93
N GLU A 177 7.21 -9.11 4.13
CA GLU A 177 6.62 -7.84 3.69
C GLU A 177 6.06 -7.07 4.89
N LYS A 178 5.29 -7.70 5.78
CA LYS A 178 4.79 -7.04 7.00
C LYS A 178 5.93 -6.53 7.89
N LYS A 179 7.00 -7.32 8.06
CA LYS A 179 8.21 -6.89 8.79
C LYS A 179 8.88 -5.68 8.14
N PHE A 180 9.00 -5.68 6.81
CA PHE A 180 9.54 -4.54 6.07
C PHE A 180 8.70 -3.27 6.30
N ILE A 181 7.38 -3.39 6.13
CA ILE A 181 6.47 -2.25 6.26
C ILE A 181 6.52 -1.69 7.68
N CYS A 182 6.40 -2.56 8.69
CA CYS A 182 6.49 -2.12 10.08
C CYS A 182 7.83 -1.47 10.41
N HIS A 183 8.94 -1.94 9.81
CA HIS A 183 10.27 -1.37 10.03
C HIS A 183 10.41 0.03 9.44
N PHE A 184 9.89 0.28 8.23
CA PHE A 184 10.09 1.56 7.52
C PHE A 184 8.94 2.56 7.66
N PHE A 185 7.71 2.09 7.90
CA PHE A 185 6.49 2.90 7.90
C PHE A 185 5.66 2.74 9.18
N GLY A 186 6.14 1.93 10.14
CA GLY A 186 5.47 1.73 11.42
C GLY A 186 4.11 1.02 11.31
N GLN A 187 3.32 1.13 12.38
CA GLN A 187 1.99 0.52 12.46
C GLN A 187 0.98 1.19 11.53
N GLU A 188 1.12 2.50 11.31
CA GLU A 188 0.26 3.24 10.37
C GLU A 188 0.43 2.71 8.93
N GLY A 189 1.68 2.53 8.48
CA GLY A 189 1.92 1.92 7.18
C GLY A 189 1.37 0.52 7.07
N LEU A 190 1.50 -0.30 8.13
CA LEU A 190 0.93 -1.65 8.14
C LEU A 190 -0.60 -1.64 8.05
N TYR A 191 -1.26 -0.73 8.77
CA TYR A 191 -2.71 -0.54 8.68
C TYR A 191 -3.16 -0.18 7.27
N ILE A 192 -2.47 0.75 6.60
CA ILE A 192 -2.76 1.12 5.21
C ILE A 192 -2.58 -0.09 4.28
N HIS A 193 -1.49 -0.85 4.44
CA HIS A 193 -1.24 -2.05 3.65
C HIS A 193 -2.37 -3.06 3.76
N ASP A 194 -2.79 -3.39 4.98
CA ASP A 194 -3.83 -4.38 5.25
C ASP A 194 -5.18 -3.90 4.68
N LYS A 195 -5.48 -2.60 4.82
CA LYS A 195 -6.69 -1.97 4.25
C LYS A 195 -6.72 -2.03 2.73
N GLU A 196 -5.61 -1.75 2.05
CA GLU A 196 -5.60 -1.64 0.58
C GLU A 196 -5.44 -2.98 -0.15
N TRP A 197 -4.67 -3.89 0.43
CA TRP A 197 -4.18 -5.09 -0.26
C TRP A 197 -4.68 -6.41 0.34
N GLU A 198 -5.15 -6.40 1.58
CA GLU A 198 -5.58 -7.61 2.29
C GLU A 198 -7.09 -7.68 2.53
N TYR A 199 -7.82 -6.56 2.38
CA TYR A 199 -9.28 -6.55 2.43
C TYR A 199 -9.86 -7.42 1.31
N GLY A 200 -10.33 -8.61 1.69
CA GLY A 200 -10.81 -9.67 0.79
C GLY A 200 -10.12 -11.03 0.93
N LYS A 201 -9.06 -11.17 1.74
CA LYS A 201 -8.49 -12.47 2.12
C LYS A 201 -9.10 -13.07 3.39
N SER A 202 -9.56 -12.22 4.32
CA SER A 202 -10.18 -12.64 5.59
C SER A 202 -11.47 -13.47 5.44
N SER A 203 -12.09 -13.51 4.26
CA SER A 203 -13.32 -14.28 4.02
C SER A 203 -13.09 -15.62 3.32
N ARG A 204 -11.84 -16.04 3.07
CA ARG A 204 -11.53 -17.31 2.37
C ARG A 204 -10.83 -18.39 3.21
N ASP A 205 -10.42 -18.09 4.44
CA ASP A 205 -9.72 -19.08 5.29
C ASP A 205 -10.60 -19.66 6.42
N ASN A 206 -11.92 -19.45 6.38
CA ASN A 206 -12.90 -20.15 7.22
C ASN A 206 -13.82 -21.01 6.35
N GLY A 207 -13.28 -22.08 5.77
CA GLY A 207 -14.02 -23.11 5.03
C GLY A 207 -13.37 -24.47 5.18
#